data_AF-U6DZK4-F1
#
_entry.id   AF-U6DZK4-F1
#
_cell.length_a   1.000
_cell.length_b   1.000
_cell.length_c   1.000
_cell.angle_alpha   90.00
_cell.angle_beta   90.00
_cell.angle_gamma   90.00
#
_symmetry.space_group_name_H-M   'P 1'
#
loop_
_entity.id
_entity.type
_entity.pdbx_description
1 polymer ?
#
loop_
_entity_poly.entity_id
_entity_poly.type
_entity_poly.pdbx_seq_one_letter_code
_entity_poly.pdbx_strand_id
1 'polypeptide(L)'
;FRLKRCGLGHRVYLVEEYGSAGHLSLPESTLLQAVTNTQVIDGFFVKRTADLKESAAYLALLTRGLQRLYQGRTLSSRPWGASEASESRPGPSPNPLCSLLTFSDFNAGAIKNKAQSVREVFARQLMQVRGVSGEKAAAIVDKYSTPASLLAAYDACATPKEQEMLLSTIKCGQLQRNLGPALSRTLSQLYCCYGPLT
;
A
#
# COMPACT_ATOMS: atom_id res chain seq x y z
N PHE A 1 -5.91 -0.38 0.31
CA PHE A 1 -4.54 -0.09 0.83
C PHE A 1 -4.49 0.32 2.31
N ARG A 2 -5.10 1.46 2.73
CA ARG A 2 -4.97 1.96 4.12
C ARG A 2 -5.49 0.98 5.18
N LEU A 3 -6.68 0.40 4.96
CA LEU A 3 -7.28 -0.60 5.86
C LEU A 3 -6.44 -1.89 6.01
N LYS A 4 -5.59 -2.24 5.02
CA LYS A 4 -4.66 -3.37 5.14
C LYS A 4 -3.46 -3.07 6.07
N ARG A 5 -3.20 -1.79 6.36
CA ARG A 5 -2.02 -1.30 7.11
C ARG A 5 -2.40 -0.54 8.39
N CYS A 6 -3.60 -0.76 8.92
CA CYS A 6 -4.09 -0.10 10.14
C CYS A 6 -3.91 -0.95 11.42
N GLY A 7 -3.27 -2.11 11.33
CA GLY A 7 -3.02 -3.00 12.47
C GLY A 7 -4.22 -3.87 12.88
N LEU A 8 -5.40 -3.68 12.29
CA LEU A 8 -6.56 -4.55 12.49
C LEU A 8 -6.53 -5.73 11.50
N GLY A 9 -6.65 -6.95 12.03
CA GLY A 9 -6.59 -8.19 11.26
C GLY A 9 -7.90 -8.52 10.54
N HIS A 10 -9.04 -8.29 11.19
CA HIS A 10 -10.37 -8.56 10.63
C HIS A 10 -10.94 -7.30 9.96
N ARG A 11 -11.00 -7.27 8.62
CA ARG A 11 -11.51 -6.15 7.83
C ARG A 11 -12.89 -6.49 7.28
N VAL A 12 -13.84 -5.60 7.49
CA VAL A 12 -15.21 -5.72 6.99
C VAL A 12 -15.47 -4.60 5.99
N TYR A 13 -16.10 -4.93 4.87
CA TYR A 13 -16.57 -3.99 3.86
C TYR A 13 -18.09 -4.07 3.78
N LEU A 14 -18.77 -3.06 4.31
CA LEU A 14 -20.24 -2.95 4.27
C LEU A 14 -20.63 -2.18 3.00
N VAL A 15 -21.35 -2.84 2.09
CA VAL A 15 -21.84 -2.28 0.83
C VAL A 15 -23.35 -2.08 0.97
N GLU A 16 -23.77 -0.82 1.05
CA GLU A 16 -25.18 -0.45 1.09
C GLU A 16 -25.68 -0.15 -0.33
N GLU A 17 -26.80 -0.77 -0.72
CA GLU A 17 -27.43 -0.58 -2.02
C GLU A 17 -28.46 0.56 -1.93
N TYR A 18 -28.06 1.78 -2.30
CA TYR A 18 -28.98 2.91 -2.28
C TYR A 18 -29.68 3.11 -3.63
N GLY A 19 -30.90 2.56 -3.76
CA GLY A 19 -31.79 2.81 -4.90
C GLY A 19 -31.36 2.16 -6.23
N SER A 20 -32.17 2.39 -7.26
CA SER A 20 -31.98 1.76 -8.58
C SER A 20 -30.69 2.27 -9.24
N ALA A 21 -29.87 1.35 -9.78
CA ALA A 21 -28.55 1.60 -10.38
C ALA A 21 -28.54 2.55 -11.60
N GLY A 22 -29.68 3.13 -11.97
CA GLY A 22 -29.87 3.95 -13.18
C GLY A 22 -29.18 5.32 -13.18
N HIS A 23 -28.68 5.83 -12.04
CA HIS A 23 -27.97 7.12 -11.95
C HIS A 23 -26.48 7.00 -11.63
N LEU A 24 -25.93 5.79 -11.58
CA LEU A 24 -24.51 5.60 -11.28
C LEU A 24 -23.67 5.82 -12.54
N SER A 25 -22.53 6.50 -12.37
CA SER A 25 -21.57 6.76 -13.47
C SER A 25 -20.83 5.49 -13.93
N LEU A 26 -21.06 4.35 -13.29
CA LEU A 26 -20.39 3.08 -13.53
C LEU A 26 -21.42 1.98 -13.77
N PRO A 27 -21.18 1.07 -14.74
CA PRO A 27 -22.04 -0.10 -14.94
C PRO A 27 -22.11 -1.01 -13.71
N GLU A 28 -23.27 -1.63 -13.48
CA GLU A 28 -23.49 -2.56 -12.37
C GLU A 28 -22.48 -3.72 -12.35
N SER A 29 -22.13 -4.25 -13.52
CA SER A 29 -21.12 -5.31 -13.65
C SER A 29 -19.74 -4.89 -13.12
N THR A 30 -19.38 -3.61 -13.28
CA THR A 30 -18.12 -3.05 -12.76
C THR A 30 -18.16 -2.96 -11.24
N LEU A 31 -19.30 -2.57 -10.66
CA LEU A 31 -19.48 -2.54 -9.20
C LEU A 31 -19.43 -3.95 -8.61
N LEU A 32 -20.13 -4.90 -9.23
CA LEU A 32 -20.10 -6.30 -8.80
C LEU A 32 -18.69 -6.88 -8.84
N GLN A 33 -17.92 -6.60 -9.90
CA GLN A 33 -16.52 -7.01 -10.00
C GLN A 33 -15.66 -6.36 -8.91
N ALA A 34 -15.86 -5.07 -8.62
CA ALA A 34 -15.11 -4.37 -7.58
C ALA A 34 -15.38 -4.95 -6.18
N VAL A 35 -16.65 -5.26 -5.87
CA VAL A 35 -17.03 -5.94 -4.62
C VAL A 35 -16.41 -7.34 -4.55
N THR A 36 -16.43 -8.08 -5.66
CA THR A 36 -15.86 -9.43 -5.73
C THR A 36 -14.34 -9.40 -5.55
N ASN A 37 -13.64 -8.45 -6.18
CA ASN A 37 -12.20 -8.23 -5.98
C ASN A 37 -11.89 -7.87 -4.52
N THR A 38 -12.73 -7.06 -3.88
CA THR A 38 -12.57 -6.70 -2.46
C THR A 38 -12.69 -7.92 -1.54
N GLN A 39 -13.59 -8.86 -1.86
CA GLN A 39 -13.75 -10.09 -1.10
C GLN A 39 -12.61 -11.09 -1.36
N VAL A 40 -12.33 -11.38 -2.64
CA VAL A 40 -11.45 -12.49 -3.06
C VAL A 40 -9.98 -12.08 -3.09
N ILE A 41 -9.66 -10.91 -3.64
CA ILE A 41 -8.27 -10.45 -3.81
C ILE A 41 -7.81 -9.71 -2.55
N ASP A 42 -8.65 -8.83 -2.01
CA ASP A 42 -8.28 -8.05 -0.82
C ASP A 42 -8.49 -8.80 0.50
N GLY A 43 -9.30 -9.87 0.51
CA GLY A 43 -9.56 -10.72 1.67
C GLY A 43 -10.46 -10.06 2.72
N PHE A 44 -11.32 -9.13 2.33
CA PHE A 44 -12.23 -8.44 3.26
C PHE A 44 -13.51 -9.27 3.41
N PHE A 45 -14.09 -9.25 4.60
CA PHE A 45 -15.44 -9.77 4.79
C PHE A 45 -16.44 -8.77 4.21
N VAL A 46 -17.09 -9.12 3.11
CA VAL A 46 -18.09 -8.26 2.47
C VAL A 46 -19.47 -8.55 3.05
N LYS A 47 -20.17 -7.51 3.51
CA LYS A 47 -21.58 -7.56 3.89
C LYS A 47 -22.35 -6.61 2.97
N ARG A 48 -23.35 -7.13 2.25
CA ARG A 48 -24.30 -6.30 1.49
C ARG A 48 -25.53 -6.02 2.35
N THR A 49 -26.07 -4.81 2.24
CA THR A 49 -27.29 -4.34 2.91
C THR A 49 -28.14 -3.54 1.94
N ALA A 50 -29.46 -3.70 2.02
CA ALA A 50 -30.39 -3.04 1.12
C ALA A 50 -30.64 -1.56 1.50
N ASP A 51 -30.47 -1.21 2.77
CA ASP A 51 -30.72 0.16 3.25
C ASP A 51 -29.99 0.45 4.58
N LEU A 52 -30.14 1.69 5.03
CA LEU A 52 -29.61 2.19 6.30
C LEU A 52 -30.10 1.38 7.52
N LYS A 53 -31.33 0.84 7.47
CA LYS A 53 -31.93 0.10 8.58
C LYS A 53 -31.27 -1.28 8.70
N GLU A 54 -31.03 -1.96 7.58
CA GLU A 54 -30.28 -3.22 7.55
C GLU A 54 -28.82 -3.02 7.96
N SER A 55 -28.18 -1.94 7.50
CA SER A 55 -26.83 -1.54 7.93
C SER A 55 -26.76 -1.36 9.45
N ALA A 56 -27.72 -0.63 10.04
CA ALA A 56 -27.80 -0.44 11.49
C ALA A 56 -28.05 -1.76 12.25
N ALA A 57 -28.96 -2.60 11.74
CA ALA A 57 -29.25 -3.90 12.34
C ALA A 57 -28.03 -4.83 12.31
N TYR A 58 -27.28 -4.84 11.22
CA TYR A 58 -26.03 -5.59 11.10
C TYR A 58 -25.00 -5.13 12.14
N LEU A 59 -24.78 -3.81 12.28
CA LEU A 59 -23.86 -3.26 13.27
C LEU A 59 -24.28 -3.58 14.71
N ALA A 60 -25.59 -3.54 15.02
CA ALA A 60 -26.12 -3.90 16.33
C ALA A 60 -25.86 -5.38 16.66
N LEU A 61 -26.11 -6.29 15.71
CA LEU A 61 -25.85 -7.72 15.87
C LEU A 61 -24.36 -8.02 15.99
N LEU A 62 -23.52 -7.36 15.18
CA LEU A 62 -22.06 -7.48 15.24
C LEU A 62 -21.55 -7.06 16.62
N THR A 63 -22.02 -5.93 17.14
CA THR A 63 -21.64 -5.41 18.47
C THR A 63 -22.03 -6.40 19.58
N ARG A 64 -23.27 -6.93 19.56
CA ARG A 64 -23.72 -7.95 20.52
C ARG A 64 -22.94 -9.26 20.39
N GLY A 65 -22.54 -9.62 19.17
CA GLY A 65 -21.67 -10.77 18.90
C GLY A 65 -20.30 -10.59 19.56
N LEU A 66 -19.67 -9.42 19.39
CA LEU A 66 -18.39 -9.09 20.01
C LEU A 66 -18.47 -9.06 21.53
N GLN A 67 -19.52 -8.47 22.11
CA GLN A 67 -19.73 -8.46 23.58
C GLN A 67 -19.73 -9.88 24.16
N ARG A 68 -20.45 -10.82 23.51
CA ARG A 68 -20.46 -12.23 23.93
C ARG A 68 -19.11 -12.92 23.72
N LEU A 69 -18.45 -12.64 22.60
CA LEU A 69 -17.17 -13.27 22.25
C LEU A 69 -16.05 -12.94 23.26
N TYR A 70 -16.05 -11.72 23.78
CA TYR A 70 -15.06 -11.23 24.75
C TYR A 70 -15.51 -11.34 26.21
N GLN A 71 -16.70 -11.88 26.48
CA GLN A 71 -17.18 -12.06 27.84
C GLN A 71 -16.25 -12.99 28.63
N GLY A 72 -15.86 -12.57 29.84
CA GLY A 72 -14.96 -13.34 30.71
C GLY A 72 -13.51 -13.41 30.23
N ARG A 73 -13.09 -12.59 29.26
CA ARG A 73 -11.71 -12.54 28.77
C ARG A 73 -10.98 -11.31 29.28
N THR A 74 -9.71 -11.49 29.63
CA THR A 74 -8.81 -10.39 29.98
C THR A 74 -8.14 -9.86 28.71
N LEU A 75 -8.15 -8.54 28.53
CA LEU A 75 -7.53 -7.86 27.40
C LEU A 75 -6.20 -7.25 27.81
N SER A 76 -5.19 -7.33 26.94
CA SER A 76 -3.90 -6.69 27.11
C SER A 76 -3.62 -5.70 25.98
N SER A 77 -2.89 -4.64 26.28
CA SER A 77 -2.44 -3.67 25.29
C SER A 77 -1.22 -4.19 24.54
N ARG A 78 -1.12 -3.85 23.25
CA ARG A 78 0.08 -4.06 22.43
C ARG A 78 0.54 -2.75 21.79
N PRO A 79 1.85 -2.48 21.74
CA PRO A 79 2.38 -1.30 21.07
C PRO A 79 2.26 -1.44 19.54
N TRP A 80 2.19 -0.29 18.86
CA TRP A 80 2.16 -0.24 17.40
C TRP A 80 3.48 -0.74 16.81
N GLY A 81 3.42 -1.69 15.86
CA GLY A 81 4.61 -2.21 15.19
C GLY A 81 5.28 -3.41 15.86
N ALA A 82 4.78 -3.89 17.00
CA ALA A 82 5.07 -5.24 17.46
C ALA A 82 4.44 -6.22 16.46
N SER A 83 5.22 -6.66 15.48
CA SER A 83 4.86 -7.77 14.61
C SER A 83 4.54 -8.98 15.46
N GLU A 84 3.63 -9.84 14.99
CA GLU A 84 3.39 -11.19 15.55
C GLU A 84 4.66 -12.07 15.52
N ALA A 85 5.81 -11.54 15.07
CA ALA A 85 7.12 -12.16 15.13
C ALA A 85 7.55 -12.65 16.52
N SER A 86 7.01 -12.10 17.62
CA SER A 86 7.29 -12.64 18.98
C SER A 86 6.39 -13.82 19.38
N GLU A 87 5.34 -14.12 18.61
CA GLU A 87 4.51 -15.32 18.77
C GLU A 87 4.57 -16.16 17.50
N SER A 88 5.79 -16.61 17.17
CA SER A 88 6.04 -17.63 16.16
C SER A 88 5.49 -18.99 16.63
N ARG A 89 4.17 -19.15 16.70
CA ARG A 89 3.52 -20.47 16.67
C ARG A 89 2.79 -20.61 15.34
N PRO A 90 3.10 -21.65 14.53
CA PRO A 90 2.34 -21.95 13.34
C PRO A 90 0.96 -22.49 13.78
N GLY A 91 -0.03 -21.60 13.80
CA GLY A 91 -1.41 -21.94 14.13
C GLY A 91 -2.35 -20.80 13.71
N PRO A 92 -3.63 -21.09 13.45
CA PRO A 92 -4.61 -20.03 13.21
C PRO A 92 -4.61 -19.06 14.40
N SER A 93 -4.49 -17.76 14.11
CA SER A 93 -4.52 -16.70 15.14
C SER A 93 -5.71 -16.92 16.08
N PRO A 94 -5.51 -16.92 17.41
CA PRO A 94 -6.58 -17.22 18.34
C PRO A 94 -7.69 -16.19 18.17
N ASN A 95 -8.89 -16.65 17.79
CA ASN A 95 -10.10 -15.87 17.88
C ASN A 95 -10.74 -16.13 19.27
N PRO A 96 -10.97 -15.09 20.09
CA PRO A 96 -10.67 -13.69 19.85
C PRO A 96 -9.22 -13.29 20.20
N LEU A 97 -8.72 -12.28 19.50
CA LEU A 97 -7.47 -11.58 19.82
C LEU A 97 -7.60 -10.88 21.18
N CYS A 98 -6.86 -11.35 22.19
CA CYS A 98 -6.87 -10.70 23.51
C CYS A 98 -5.77 -9.63 23.67
N SER A 99 -4.79 -9.62 22.76
CA SER A 99 -3.76 -8.59 22.65
C SER A 99 -4.17 -7.55 21.60
N LEU A 100 -4.54 -6.35 22.05
CA LEU A 100 -5.20 -5.33 21.23
C LEU A 100 -4.43 -4.00 21.23
N LEU A 101 -4.53 -3.26 20.14
CA LEU A 101 -4.02 -1.88 20.09
C LEU A 101 -4.85 -1.00 21.02
N THR A 102 -4.22 -0.02 21.66
CA THR A 102 -4.97 1.06 22.28
C THR A 102 -5.67 1.89 21.20
N PHE A 103 -6.81 2.50 21.53
CA PHE A 103 -7.52 3.37 20.58
C PHE A 103 -6.67 4.56 20.14
N SER A 104 -5.87 5.11 21.07
CA SER A 104 -4.98 6.25 20.79
C SER A 104 -3.90 5.89 19.77
N ASP A 105 -3.22 4.75 19.96
CA ASP A 105 -2.20 4.26 19.03
C ASP A 105 -2.79 3.95 17.66
N PHE A 106 -3.97 3.32 17.65
CA PHE A 106 -4.70 3.04 16.41
C PHE A 106 -5.02 4.32 15.64
N ASN A 107 -5.60 5.31 16.32
CA ASN A 107 -6.02 6.56 15.69
C ASN A 107 -4.79 7.35 15.22
N ALA A 108 -3.74 7.45 16.05
CA ALA A 108 -2.50 8.12 15.70
C ALA A 108 -1.82 7.47 14.47
N GLY A 109 -1.75 6.13 14.41
CA GLY A 109 -1.19 5.40 13.28
C GLY A 109 -2.03 5.47 11.99
N ALA A 110 -3.29 5.88 12.07
CA ALA A 110 -4.19 6.05 10.93
C ALA A 110 -4.14 7.46 10.29
N ILE A 111 -3.53 8.44 10.99
CA ILE A 111 -3.37 9.83 10.51
C ILE A 111 -2.46 9.85 9.26
N LYS A 112 -2.76 10.77 8.33
CA LYS A 112 -2.20 10.85 6.97
C LYS A 112 -0.67 10.95 6.91
N ASN A 113 0.00 11.40 7.98
CA ASN A 113 1.43 11.69 8.00
C ASN A 113 2.23 10.52 8.58
N LYS A 114 2.27 9.40 7.85
CA LYS A 114 3.22 8.33 8.18
C LYS A 114 4.63 8.82 7.86
N ALA A 115 5.59 8.52 8.74
CA ALA A 115 7.00 8.73 8.46
C ALA A 115 7.35 8.10 7.11
N GLN A 116 8.00 8.87 6.24
CA GLN A 116 8.39 8.43 4.91
C GLN A 116 9.90 8.22 4.90
N SER A 117 10.35 7.09 4.38
CA SER A 117 11.79 6.90 4.18
C SER A 117 12.28 7.66 2.95
N VAL A 118 13.56 8.05 2.94
CA VAL A 118 14.21 8.64 1.76
C VAL A 118 14.02 7.74 0.53
N ARG A 119 14.10 6.42 0.74
CA ARG A 119 13.87 5.40 -0.28
C ARG A 119 12.47 5.49 -0.90
N GLU A 120 11.42 5.61 -0.08
CA GLU A 120 10.02 5.73 -0.55
C GLU A 120 9.73 7.06 -1.23
N VAL A 121 10.32 8.15 -0.74
CA VAL A 121 10.22 9.46 -1.39
C VAL A 121 10.91 9.42 -2.74
N PHE A 122 12.11 8.85 -2.81
CA PHE A 122 12.89 8.75 -4.04
C PHE A 122 12.19 7.90 -5.10
N ALA A 123 11.62 6.74 -4.73
CA ALA A 123 10.81 5.94 -5.65
C ALA A 123 9.63 6.74 -6.24
N ARG A 124 8.94 7.55 -5.42
CA ARG A 124 7.84 8.41 -5.88
C ARG A 124 8.30 9.56 -6.78
N GLN A 125 9.49 10.12 -6.53
CA GLN A 125 10.11 11.12 -7.39
C GLN A 125 10.43 10.53 -8.76
N LEU A 126 11.04 9.34 -8.81
CA LEU A 126 11.32 8.65 -10.07
C LEU A 126 10.06 8.38 -10.89
N MET A 127 8.96 8.01 -10.24
CA MET A 127 7.66 7.79 -10.89
C MET A 127 7.02 9.07 -11.45
N GLN A 128 7.55 10.26 -11.18
CA GLN A 128 7.10 11.50 -11.85
C GLN A 128 7.57 11.55 -13.31
N VAL A 129 8.61 10.79 -13.67
CA VAL A 129 9.09 10.71 -15.05
C VAL A 129 8.21 9.75 -15.85
N ARG A 130 7.60 10.25 -16.92
CA ARG A 130 6.72 9.45 -17.78
C ARG A 130 7.46 8.21 -18.29
N GLY A 131 6.84 7.04 -18.08
CA GLY A 131 7.41 5.75 -18.49
C GLY A 131 8.16 5.00 -17.38
N VAL A 132 8.36 5.63 -16.21
CA VAL A 132 8.85 4.97 -14.99
C VAL A 132 7.66 4.46 -14.16
N SER A 133 7.36 3.16 -14.28
CA SER A 133 6.35 2.50 -13.45
C SER A 133 6.89 2.19 -12.05
N GLY A 134 6.01 1.75 -11.14
CA GLY A 134 6.42 1.31 -9.80
C GLY A 134 7.49 0.20 -9.82
N GLU A 135 7.40 -0.75 -10.77
CA GLU A 135 8.41 -1.81 -10.93
C GLU A 135 9.77 -1.28 -11.38
N LYS A 136 9.78 -0.28 -12.28
CA LYS A 136 11.02 0.35 -12.74
C LYS A 136 11.65 1.20 -11.65
N ALA A 137 10.83 1.96 -10.92
CA ALA A 137 11.29 2.73 -9.77
C ALA A 137 11.87 1.82 -8.69
N ALA A 138 11.21 0.69 -8.38
CA ALA A 138 11.73 -0.29 -7.44
C ALA A 138 13.10 -0.84 -7.88
N ALA A 139 13.25 -1.21 -9.16
CA ALA A 139 14.51 -1.73 -9.69
C ALA A 139 15.67 -0.71 -9.63
N ILE A 140 15.40 0.58 -9.90
CA ILE A 140 16.40 1.64 -9.76
C ILE A 140 16.78 1.80 -8.29
N VAL A 141 15.79 1.84 -7.40
CA VAL A 141 15.99 2.08 -5.97
C VAL A 141 16.62 0.87 -5.26
N ASP A 142 16.47 -0.34 -5.79
CA ASP A 142 17.22 -1.52 -5.35
C ASP A 142 18.73 -1.38 -5.58
N LYS A 143 19.13 -0.75 -6.69
CA LYS A 143 20.54 -0.50 -6.99
C LYS A 143 21.07 0.77 -6.32
N TYR A 144 20.27 1.85 -6.34
CA TYR A 144 20.61 3.15 -5.77
C TYR A 144 19.53 3.55 -4.78
N SER A 145 19.75 3.28 -3.49
CA SER A 145 18.69 3.42 -2.48
C SER A 145 18.26 4.85 -2.17
N THR A 146 19.07 5.84 -2.58
CA THR A 146 18.85 7.27 -2.33
C THR A 146 19.24 8.13 -3.54
N PRO A 147 18.73 9.37 -3.66
CA PRO A 147 19.15 10.29 -4.71
C PRO A 147 20.66 10.57 -4.69
N ALA A 148 21.24 10.70 -3.48
CA ALA A 148 22.67 10.92 -3.30
C ALA A 148 23.51 9.75 -3.83
N SER A 149 23.06 8.51 -3.62
CA SER A 149 23.74 7.32 -4.16
C SER A 149 23.70 7.28 -5.70
N LEU A 150 22.60 7.73 -6.31
CA LEU A 150 22.49 7.84 -7.76
C LEU A 150 23.39 8.96 -8.31
N LEU A 151 23.39 10.13 -7.66
CA LEU A 151 24.25 11.26 -8.04
C LEU A 151 25.74 10.89 -7.94
N ALA A 152 26.16 10.26 -6.84
CA ALA A 152 27.53 9.78 -6.69
C ALA A 152 27.93 8.78 -7.80
N ALA A 153 27.00 7.96 -8.27
CA ALA A 153 27.25 7.05 -9.38
C ALA A 153 27.39 7.79 -10.73
N TYR A 154 26.66 8.88 -10.93
CA TYR A 154 26.83 9.75 -12.10
C TYR A 154 28.14 10.55 -12.06
N ASP A 155 28.53 11.04 -10.88
CA ASP A 155 29.79 11.77 -10.68
C ASP A 155 31.02 10.88 -10.88
N ALA A 156 30.87 9.57 -10.60
CA ALA A 156 31.91 8.59 -10.84
C ALA A 156 32.09 8.20 -12.32
N CYS A 157 31.14 8.56 -13.20
CA CYS A 157 31.26 8.30 -14.64
C CYS A 157 32.28 9.26 -15.28
N ALA A 158 33.10 8.74 -16.19
CA ALA A 158 34.13 9.52 -16.85
C ALA A 158 33.61 10.33 -18.05
N THR A 159 32.48 9.92 -18.64
CA THR A 159 31.93 10.55 -19.85
C THR A 159 30.41 10.76 -19.78
N PRO A 160 29.87 11.79 -20.46
CA PRO A 160 28.42 12.00 -20.55
C PRO A 160 27.67 10.80 -21.14
N LYS A 161 28.28 10.09 -22.09
CA LYS A 161 27.69 8.90 -22.71
C LYS A 161 27.58 7.73 -21.73
N GLU A 162 28.52 7.62 -20.81
CA GLU A 162 28.47 6.63 -19.73
C GLU A 162 27.32 6.95 -18.76
N GLN A 163 27.15 8.23 -18.40
CA GLN A 163 26.00 8.68 -17.59
C GLN A 163 24.67 8.37 -18.28
N GLU A 164 24.53 8.65 -19.58
CA GLU A 164 23.32 8.33 -20.34
C GLU A 164 22.97 6.83 -20.34
N MET A 165 23.97 5.96 -20.24
CA MET A 165 23.80 4.51 -20.30
C MET A 165 23.81 3.82 -18.93
N LEU A 166 24.11 4.54 -17.85
CA LEU A 166 24.32 4.01 -16.50
C LEU A 166 23.15 3.14 -15.99
N LEU A 167 21.91 3.55 -16.30
CA LEU A 167 20.70 2.87 -15.86
C LEU A 167 20.10 1.95 -16.92
N SER A 168 20.61 1.98 -18.15
CA SER A 168 20.00 1.32 -19.31
C SER A 168 19.87 -0.19 -19.16
N THR A 169 20.80 -0.82 -18.43
CA THR A 169 20.90 -2.27 -18.21
C THR A 169 20.20 -2.75 -16.93
N ILE A 170 19.62 -1.84 -16.14
CA ILE A 170 18.87 -2.21 -14.92
C ILE A 170 17.70 -3.11 -15.28
N LYS A 171 17.60 -4.25 -14.61
CA LYS A 171 16.57 -5.26 -14.83
C LYS A 171 15.32 -4.90 -14.04
N CYS A 172 14.19 -4.80 -14.72
CA CYS A 172 12.92 -4.33 -14.17
C CYS A 172 11.84 -5.42 -14.25
N GLY A 173 11.05 -5.51 -13.18
CA GLY A 173 9.89 -6.40 -13.08
C GLY A 173 10.24 -7.89 -13.09
N GLN A 174 9.20 -8.73 -13.14
CA GLN A 174 9.35 -10.19 -13.09
C GLN A 174 10.08 -10.76 -14.31
N LEU A 175 9.90 -10.14 -15.48
CA LEU A 175 10.51 -10.56 -16.74
C LEU A 175 11.96 -10.07 -16.90
N GLN A 176 12.54 -9.40 -15.90
CA GLN A 176 13.92 -8.91 -15.91
C GLN A 176 14.26 -8.12 -17.18
N ARG A 177 13.32 -7.28 -17.64
CA ARG A 177 13.50 -6.46 -18.85
C ARG A 177 14.42 -5.29 -18.54
N ASN A 178 15.27 -4.93 -19.49
CA ASN A 178 16.12 -3.75 -19.33
C ASN A 178 15.26 -2.47 -19.24
N LEU A 179 15.65 -1.53 -18.38
CA LEU A 179 15.06 -0.20 -18.30
C LEU A 179 15.10 0.50 -19.66
N GLY A 180 16.20 0.30 -20.39
CA GLY A 180 16.41 0.79 -21.74
C GLY A 180 17.14 2.14 -21.79
N PRO A 181 17.81 2.43 -22.93
CA PRO A 181 18.65 3.61 -23.07
C PRO A 181 17.86 4.92 -23.04
N ALA A 182 16.62 4.94 -23.53
CA ALA A 182 15.79 6.14 -23.55
C ALA A 182 15.50 6.68 -22.15
N LEU A 183 15.03 5.82 -21.24
CA LEU A 183 14.75 6.22 -19.85
C LEU A 183 16.04 6.53 -19.08
N SER A 184 17.11 5.79 -19.34
CA SER A 184 18.42 6.05 -18.75
C SER A 184 18.92 7.46 -19.11
N ARG A 185 18.82 7.86 -20.39
CA ARG A 185 19.14 9.22 -20.85
C ARG A 185 18.25 10.28 -20.22
N THR A 186 16.93 10.05 -20.14
CA THR A 186 16.02 11.04 -19.51
C THR A 186 16.39 11.28 -18.05
N LEU A 187 16.73 10.22 -17.32
CA LEU A 187 17.15 10.33 -15.92
C LEU A 187 18.54 10.97 -15.80
N SER A 188 19.48 10.68 -16.70
CA SER A 188 20.79 11.35 -16.68
C SER A 188 20.64 12.85 -16.92
N GLN A 189 19.79 13.27 -17.86
CA GLN A 189 19.47 14.69 -18.09
C GLN A 189 18.86 15.35 -16.84
N LEU A 190 17.95 14.66 -16.14
CA LEU A 190 17.31 15.18 -14.92
C LEU A 190 18.32 15.42 -13.79
N TYR A 191 19.29 14.53 -13.61
CA TYR A 191 20.21 14.56 -12.46
C TYR A 191 21.58 15.21 -12.77
N CYS A 192 21.99 15.26 -14.03
CA CYS A 192 23.33 15.75 -14.43
C CYS A 192 23.29 17.10 -15.16
N CYS A 193 22.11 17.67 -15.46
CA CYS A 193 22.04 19.00 -16.04
C CYS A 193 22.39 20.06 -14.98
N TYR A 194 23.45 20.83 -15.23
CA TYR A 194 23.87 21.93 -14.36
C TYR A 194 23.03 23.21 -14.52
N GLY A 195 22.28 23.31 -15.63
CA GLY A 195 21.41 24.45 -15.92
C GLY A 195 19.97 24.23 -15.45
N PRO A 196 19.10 25.27 -15.57
CA PRO A 196 17.67 25.13 -15.32
C PRO A 196 17.06 24.03 -16.20
N LEU A 197 16.24 23.18 -15.59
CA LEU A 197 15.42 22.21 -16.33
C LEU A 197 14.28 22.97 -17.00
N THR A 198 14.30 23.04 -18.34
CA THR A 198 13.24 23.61 -19.17
C THR A 198 12.24 22.57 -19.62
#